data_AF-A0A0G1YSV3-F1
#
_entry.id   AF-A0A0G1YSV3-F1
#
_cell.length_a   1.000
_cell.length_b   1.000
_cell.length_c   1.000
_cell.angle_alpha   90.00
_cell.angle_beta   90.00
_cell.angle_gamma   90.00
#
_symmetry.space_group_name_H-M   'P 1'
#
loop_
_entity.id
_entity.type
_entity.pdbx_description
1 polymer ?
#
loop_
_entity_poly.entity_id
_entity_poly.type
_entity_poly.pdbx_seq_one_letter_code
_entity_poly.pdbx_strand_id
1 'polypeptide(L)'
;MTDKPFQIFRLAALLEVPGALATFEYLQDEVWELIKFLRINNLASDDCLPNTKDEVTREFRLMSTDVTEEGLRVLRGGFHKWIDKNDNINRTSIDMAPLEKALEKVRGNK
;
A
#
# COMPACT_ATOMS: atom_id res chain seq x y z
N MET A 1 -19.81 15.81 -4.43
CA MET A 1 -18.54 16.47 -4.04
C MET A 1 -17.44 15.55 -4.52
N THR A 2 -16.69 15.92 -5.56
CA THR A 2 -15.48 15.19 -5.92
C THR A 2 -14.44 15.57 -4.88
N ASP A 3 -14.13 14.64 -3.97
CA ASP A 3 -13.06 14.86 -2.98
C ASP A 3 -11.77 15.21 -3.73
N LYS A 4 -11.06 16.23 -3.23
CA LYS A 4 -9.77 16.60 -3.82
C LYS A 4 -8.80 15.41 -3.69
N PRO A 5 -8.02 15.10 -4.74
CA PRO A 5 -6.97 14.08 -4.65
C PRO A 5 -6.07 14.33 -3.44
N PHE A 6 -5.74 13.26 -2.72
CA PHE A 6 -4.82 13.32 -1.58
C PHE A 6 -3.83 12.17 -1.62
N GLN A 7 -2.68 12.37 -0.97
CA GLN A 7 -1.64 11.35 -0.84
C GLN A 7 -2.02 10.37 0.27
N ILE A 8 -2.02 9.07 -0.04
CA ILE A 8 -2.19 7.99 0.94
C ILE A 8 -0.87 7.74 1.66
N PHE A 9 0.24 7.60 0.92
CA PHE A 9 1.58 7.54 1.50
C PHE A 9 2.67 7.95 0.49
N ARG A 10 3.89 8.17 0.99
CA ARG A 10 5.12 8.36 0.21
C ARG A 10 6.19 7.41 0.75
N LEU A 11 6.88 6.69 -0.12
CA LEU A 11 7.88 5.69 0.30
C LEU A 11 9.03 6.33 1.07
N ALA A 12 9.54 7.48 0.62
CA ALA A 12 10.55 8.25 1.37
C ALA A 12 10.14 8.57 2.81
N ALA A 13 8.86 8.84 3.08
CA ALA A 13 8.40 9.14 4.43
C ALA A 13 8.50 7.92 5.38
N LEU A 14 8.46 6.69 4.83
CA LEU A 14 8.66 5.46 5.60
C LEU A 14 10.14 5.24 5.93
N LEU A 15 11.06 5.74 5.10
CA LEU A 15 12.52 5.69 5.35
C LEU A 15 12.99 6.71 6.40
N GLU A 16 12.28 7.81 6.54
CA GLU A 16 12.67 8.94 7.40
C GLU A 16 12.21 8.77 8.86
N VAL A 17 11.52 7.67 9.20
CA VAL A 17 11.04 7.41 10.55
C VAL A 17 12.24 7.18 11.48
N PRO A 18 12.42 7.99 12.56
CA PRO A 18 13.52 7.80 13.49
C PRO A 18 13.50 6.40 14.12
N GLY A 19 14.60 5.66 13.95
CA GLY A 19 14.69 4.26 14.41
C GLY A 19 14.22 3.22 13.38
N ALA A 20 13.82 3.64 12.17
CA ALA A 20 13.59 2.73 11.07
C ALA A 20 14.89 1.97 10.75
N LEU A 21 14.81 0.64 10.85
CA LEU A 21 15.87 -0.28 10.46
C LEU A 21 15.64 -0.84 9.05
N ALA A 22 14.53 -0.45 8.41
CA ALA A 22 14.16 -0.87 7.07
C ALA A 22 15.04 -0.17 6.02
N THR A 23 15.58 -0.96 5.08
CA THR A 23 16.29 -0.40 3.92
C THR A 23 15.30 0.00 2.83
N PHE A 24 15.77 0.77 1.85
CA PHE A 24 14.95 1.10 0.68
C PHE A 24 14.51 -0.15 -0.07
N GLU A 25 15.41 -1.12 -0.26
CA GLU A 25 15.14 -2.37 -0.96
C GLU A 25 14.02 -3.16 -0.26
N TYR A 26 14.06 -3.21 1.07
CA TYR A 26 13.03 -3.85 1.88
C TYR A 26 11.66 -3.16 1.69
N LEU A 27 11.60 -1.83 1.84
CA LEU A 27 10.35 -1.09 1.66
C LEU A 27 9.86 -1.13 0.20
N GLN A 28 10.77 -1.22 -0.76
CA GLN A 28 10.45 -1.38 -2.17
C GLN A 28 9.75 -2.73 -2.41
N ASP A 29 10.22 -3.81 -1.78
CA ASP A 29 9.55 -5.11 -1.79
C ASP A 29 8.14 -5.04 -1.18
N GLU A 30 8.00 -4.40 -0.03
CA GLU A 30 6.70 -4.24 0.64
C GLU A 30 5.70 -3.47 -0.22
N VAL A 31 6.11 -2.33 -0.75
CA VAL A 31 5.27 -1.51 -1.61
C VAL A 31 4.94 -2.23 -2.92
N TRP A 32 5.86 -3.04 -3.43
CA TRP A 32 5.59 -3.86 -4.60
C TRP A 32 4.52 -4.94 -4.34
N GLU A 33 4.55 -5.62 -3.19
CA GLU A 33 3.49 -6.54 -2.78
C GLU A 33 2.13 -5.83 -2.64
N LEU A 34 2.12 -4.61 -2.08
CA LEU A 34 0.91 -3.80 -2.02
C LEU A 34 0.34 -3.50 -3.41
N ILE A 35 1.19 -3.08 -4.36
CA ILE A 35 0.77 -2.80 -5.74
C ILE A 35 0.18 -4.06 -6.40
N LYS A 36 0.83 -5.22 -6.23
CA LYS A 36 0.31 -6.50 -6.73
C LYS A 36 -1.04 -6.84 -6.11
N PHE A 37 -1.19 -6.69 -4.80
CA PHE A 37 -2.45 -6.91 -4.11
C PHE A 37 -3.56 -6.02 -4.67
N LEU A 38 -3.28 -4.73 -4.89
CA LEU A 38 -4.27 -3.80 -5.47
C LEU A 38 -4.68 -4.23 -6.88
N ARG A 39 -3.72 -4.62 -7.72
CA ARG A 39 -3.99 -5.06 -9.10
C ARG A 39 -4.77 -6.36 -9.17
N ILE A 40 -4.33 -7.41 -8.46
CA ILE A 40 -4.98 -8.73 -8.45
C ILE A 40 -6.44 -8.63 -8.00
N ASN A 41 -6.74 -7.68 -7.12
CA ASN A 41 -8.08 -7.48 -6.58
C ASN A 41 -8.91 -6.41 -7.33
N ASN A 42 -8.44 -5.86 -8.44
CA ASN A 42 -9.10 -4.76 -9.19
C ASN A 42 -9.38 -3.52 -8.32
N LEU A 43 -8.43 -3.19 -7.42
CA LEU A 43 -8.48 -2.06 -6.50
C LEU A 43 -7.62 -0.88 -6.97
N ALA A 44 -6.78 -1.08 -7.98
CA ALA A 44 -6.03 -0.03 -8.64
C ALA A 44 -6.90 0.64 -9.73
N SER A 45 -6.73 1.94 -9.92
CA SER A 45 -7.18 2.62 -11.13
C SER A 45 -6.16 2.32 -12.24
N ASP A 46 -6.62 1.85 -13.39
CA ASP A 46 -5.74 1.46 -14.49
C ASP A 46 -4.75 2.59 -14.86
N ASP A 47 -3.53 2.19 -15.23
CA ASP A 47 -2.39 3.03 -15.66
C ASP A 47 -1.66 3.90 -14.62
N CYS A 48 -2.10 3.95 -13.36
CA CYS A 48 -1.48 4.88 -12.38
C CYS A 48 -0.35 4.26 -11.54
N LEU A 49 -0.26 2.93 -11.45
CA LEU A 49 0.72 2.24 -10.60
C LEU A 49 1.92 1.68 -11.38
N PRO A 50 3.12 1.63 -10.77
CA PRO A 50 4.33 1.03 -11.33
C PRO A 50 4.09 -0.37 -11.93
N ASN A 51 4.60 -0.61 -13.13
CA ASN A 51 4.50 -1.88 -13.85
C ASN A 51 5.58 -2.88 -13.45
N THR A 52 6.69 -2.39 -12.92
CA THR A 52 7.80 -3.20 -12.43
C THR A 52 8.20 -2.76 -11.03
N LYS A 53 8.88 -3.65 -10.28
CA LYS A 53 9.42 -3.30 -8.96
C LYS A 53 10.42 -2.14 -9.04
N ASP A 54 11.24 -2.11 -10.09
CA ASP A 54 12.29 -1.09 -10.27
C ASP A 54 11.72 0.33 -10.49
N GLU A 55 10.48 0.43 -10.98
CA GLU A 55 9.74 1.70 -11.07
C GLU A 55 9.25 2.23 -9.71
N VAL A 56 9.25 1.39 -8.66
CA VAL A 56 8.98 1.83 -7.28
C VAL A 56 10.23 2.53 -6.75
N THR A 57 10.31 3.84 -6.98
CA THR A 57 11.43 4.68 -6.52
C THR A 57 11.21 5.23 -5.12
N ARG A 58 12.23 5.85 -4.51
CA ARG A 58 12.10 6.58 -3.23
C ARG A 58 11.01 7.65 -3.26
N GLU A 59 10.79 8.25 -4.42
CA GLU A 59 9.79 9.29 -4.65
C GLU A 59 8.39 8.75 -4.91
N PHE A 60 8.21 7.43 -4.95
CA PHE A 60 6.92 6.80 -5.15
C PHE A 60 5.92 7.27 -4.10
N ARG A 61 4.73 7.62 -4.59
CA ARG A 61 3.58 8.06 -3.80
C ARG A 61 2.37 7.29 -4.29
N LEU A 62 1.60 6.79 -3.34
CA LEU A 62 0.26 6.28 -3.64
C LEU A 62 -0.73 7.42 -3.39
N MET A 63 -1.46 7.80 -4.42
CA MET A 63 -2.50 8.83 -4.39
C MET A 63 -3.88 8.18 -4.34
N SER A 64 -4.86 8.91 -3.82
CA SER A 64 -6.26 8.48 -3.80
C SER A 64 -6.86 8.24 -5.19
N THR A 65 -6.27 8.84 -6.23
CA THR A 65 -6.66 8.66 -7.64
C THR A 65 -6.11 7.39 -8.27
N ASP A 66 -5.06 6.80 -7.69
CA ASP A 66 -4.39 5.62 -8.24
C ASP A 66 -5.14 4.32 -7.88
N VAL A 67 -6.23 4.45 -7.12
CA VAL A 67 -7.04 3.34 -6.62
C VAL A 67 -8.52 3.62 -6.86
N THR A 68 -9.29 2.55 -7.00
CA THR A 68 -10.75 2.63 -7.10
C THR A 68 -11.36 3.08 -5.77
N GLU A 69 -12.64 3.47 -5.77
CA GLU A 69 -13.34 3.76 -4.51
C GLU A 69 -13.35 2.56 -3.55
N GLU A 70 -13.43 1.34 -4.09
CA GLU A 70 -13.32 0.10 -3.31
C GLU A 70 -11.91 -0.03 -2.72
N GLY A 71 -10.87 0.16 -3.55
CA GLY A 71 -9.48 0.16 -3.11
C GLY A 71 -9.20 1.17 -2.01
N LEU A 72 -9.77 2.37 -2.11
CA LEU A 72 -9.65 3.39 -1.09
C LEU A 72 -10.28 2.96 0.25
N ARG A 73 -11.44 2.30 0.23
CA ARG A 73 -12.07 1.76 1.45
C ARG A 73 -11.23 0.65 2.08
N VAL A 74 -10.64 -0.22 1.26
CA VAL A 74 -9.74 -1.30 1.72
C VAL A 74 -8.50 -0.71 2.38
N LEU A 75 -7.84 0.25 1.73
CA LEU A 75 -6.67 0.93 2.28
C LEU A 75 -7.00 1.65 3.59
N ARG A 76 -8.12 2.36 3.68
CA ARG A 76 -8.59 2.97 4.93
C ARG A 76 -8.79 1.94 6.06
N GLY A 77 -9.22 0.72 5.74
CA GLY A 77 -9.48 -0.34 6.73
C GLY A 77 -8.25 -1.15 7.16
N GLY A 78 -7.23 -1.25 6.31
CA GLY A 78 -6.12 -2.19 6.49
C GLY A 78 -4.70 -1.61 6.40
N PHE A 79 -4.50 -0.47 5.74
CA PHE A 79 -3.17 0.04 5.39
C PHE A 79 -2.29 0.35 6.60
N HIS A 80 -2.82 1.08 7.60
CA HIS A 80 -2.05 1.42 8.79
C HIS A 80 -1.61 0.17 9.55
N LYS A 81 -2.52 -0.79 9.75
CA LYS A 81 -2.21 -2.08 10.38
C LYS A 81 -1.23 -2.91 9.56
N TRP A 82 -1.27 -2.79 8.25
CA TRP A 82 -0.32 -3.44 7.35
C TRP A 82 1.08 -2.86 7.52
N ILE A 83 1.23 -1.52 7.57
CA ILE A 83 2.50 -0.88 7.92
C ILE A 83 2.97 -1.34 9.30
N ASP A 84 2.16 -1.17 10.34
CA ASP A 84 2.56 -1.47 11.73
C ASP A 84 3.01 -2.93 11.91
N LYS A 85 2.36 -3.85 11.18
CA LYS A 85 2.73 -5.26 11.22
C LYS A 85 4.04 -5.53 10.50
N ASN A 86 4.30 -4.84 9.40
CA ASN A 86 5.45 -5.12 8.54
C ASN A 86 6.67 -4.26 8.88
N ASP A 87 6.52 -3.24 9.74
CA ASP A 87 7.60 -2.44 10.35
C ASP A 87 8.50 -3.23 11.35
N ASN A 88 8.46 -4.56 11.32
CA ASN A 88 9.32 -5.42 12.14
C ASN A 88 10.38 -6.11 11.27
N ILE A 89 11.60 -5.55 11.31
CA ILE A 89 12.78 -5.98 10.55
C ILE A 89 13.21 -7.44 10.70
N ASN A 90 12.67 -8.18 11.67
CA ASN A 90 13.00 -9.60 11.86
C ASN A 90 12.07 -10.54 11.09
N ARG A 91 11.22 -10.03 10.20
CA ARG A 91 10.32 -10.86 9.38
C ARG A 91 10.94 -11.20 8.03
N THR A 92 10.82 -12.47 7.69
CA THR A 92 11.22 -13.04 6.39
C THR A 92 10.09 -13.02 5.36
N SER A 93 8.90 -12.54 5.73
CA SER A 93 7.71 -12.54 4.88
C SER A 93 6.79 -11.36 5.18
N ILE A 94 6.22 -10.77 4.11
CA ILE A 94 5.26 -9.67 4.16
C ILE A 94 3.88 -10.22 4.54
N ASP A 95 3.27 -9.69 5.60
CA ASP A 95 1.93 -10.08 6.06
C ASP A 95 0.85 -9.21 5.40
N MET A 96 0.13 -9.78 4.43
CA MET A 96 -0.99 -9.13 3.73
C MET A 96 -2.34 -9.29 4.43
N ALA A 97 -2.42 -10.07 5.52
CA ALA A 97 -3.68 -10.37 6.20
C ALA A 97 -4.47 -9.13 6.66
N PRO A 98 -3.86 -7.99 7.06
CA PRO A 98 -4.64 -6.80 7.38
C PRO A 98 -5.43 -6.24 6.18
N LEU A 99 -4.85 -6.28 4.98
CA LEU A 99 -5.49 -5.80 3.75
C LEU A 99 -6.52 -6.80 3.24
N GLU A 100 -6.23 -8.10 3.31
CA GLU A 100 -7.19 -9.17 2.98
C GLU A 100 -8.44 -9.08 3.86
N LYS A 101 -8.28 -8.93 5.17
CA LYS A 101 -9.41 -8.74 6.10
C LYS A 101 -10.20 -7.47 5.82
N ALA A 102 -9.54 -6.40 5.37
CA ALA A 102 -10.23 -5.17 4.99
C ALA A 102 -11.04 -5.39 3.70
N LEU A 103 -10.47 -6.11 2.72
CA LEU A 103 -11.16 -6.48 1.49
C LEU A 103 -12.38 -7.36 1.74
N GLU A 104 -12.25 -8.40 2.57
CA GLU A 104 -13.36 -9.26 2.99
C GLU A 104 -14.50 -8.45 3.60
N LYS A 105 -14.20 -7.49 4.46
CA LYS A 105 -15.22 -6.61 5.07
C LYS A 105 -15.89 -5.69 4.05
N VAL A 106 -15.11 -5.12 3.13
CA VAL A 106 -15.65 -4.23 2.09
C VAL A 106 -16.56 -5.01 1.12
N ARG A 107 -16.19 -6.24 0.76
CA ARG A 107 -16.95 -7.09 -0.17
C ARG A 107 -18.10 -7.86 0.50
N GLY A 108 -17.93 -8.26 1.75
CA GLY A 108 -18.90 -9.02 2.54
C GLY A 108 -20.02 -8.17 3.15
N ASN A 109 -19.88 -6.84 3.17
CA ASN A 109 -20.96 -5.90 3.52
C ASN A 109 -21.89 -5.58 2.33
N LYS A 110 -22.06 -6.52 1.38
CA LYS A 110 -23.02 -6.41 0.27
C LYS A 110 -24.34 -7.07 0.60
#